data_AF-A0A166DP22-F1
#
_entry.id   AF-A0A166DP22-F1
#
_cell.length_a   1.000
_cell.length_b   1.000
_cell.length_c   1.000
_cell.angle_alpha   90.00
_cell.angle_beta   90.00
_cell.angle_gamma   90.00
#
_symmetry.space_group_name_H-M   'P 1'
#
loop_
_entity.id
_entity.type
_entity.pdbx_description
1 polymer ?
#
loop_
_entity_poly.entity_id
_entity_poly.type
_entity_poly.pdbx_seq_one_letter_code
_entity_poly.pdbx_strand_id
1 'polypeptide(L)' 'MINNIIIIYNIDYYIEGMKQLKLYYPKRIAFFDCVYMALMEELGIKEIASFDEDFDLNKNIKRIF' A
#
# COMPACT_ATOMS: atom_id res chain seq x y z
N MET A 1 19.18 -21.79 -6.92
CA MET A 1 18.50 -21.41 -8.17
C MET A 1 17.31 -20.55 -7.81
N ILE A 2 17.23 -19.34 -8.36
CA ILE A 2 16.04 -18.50 -8.21
C ILE A 2 15.02 -19.03 -9.22
N ASN A 3 13.92 -19.59 -8.73
CA ASN A 3 12.96 -20.31 -9.56
C ASN A 3 11.81 -19.42 -10.08
N ASN A 4 11.68 -18.18 -9.60
CA ASN A 4 10.67 -17.22 -10.06
C ASN A 4 11.21 -15.78 -9.95
N ILE A 5 11.10 -15.02 -11.04
CA ILE A 5 11.33 -13.58 -11.09
C ILE A 5 9.99 -12.94 -11.43
N ILE A 6 9.50 -12.05 -10.56
CA ILE A 6 8.32 -11.24 -10.82
C ILE A 6 8.82 -9.84 -11.19
N ILE A 7 8.51 -9.40 -12.40
CA ILE A 7 8.77 -8.02 -12.85
C ILE A 7 7.50 -7.22 -12.62
N ILE A 8 7.59 -6.22 -11.74
CA ILE A 8 6.47 -5.35 -11.38
C ILE A 8 6.70 -4.00 -12.05
N TYR A 9 5.79 -3.60 -12.94
CA TYR A 9 5.79 -2.23 -13.49
C TYR A 9 5.19 -1.30 -12.45
N ASN A 10 6.06 -0.55 -11.77
CA ASN A 10 5.67 0.18 -10.57
C ASN A 10 4.89 1.48 -10.81
N ILE A 11 4.76 1.92 -12.06
CA ILE A 11 4.16 3.22 -12.41
C ILE A 11 2.67 3.31 -12.04
N ASP A 12 1.94 2.21 -12.20
CA ASP A 12 0.51 2.16 -11.91
C ASP A 12 0.25 2.31 -10.40
N TYR A 13 1.09 1.71 -9.55
CA TYR A 13 0.99 1.89 -8.10
C TYR A 13 1.34 3.31 -7.66
N TYR A 14 2.24 4.01 -8.35
CA TYR A 14 2.49 5.42 -8.06
C TYR A 14 1.29 6.30 -8.44
N ILE A 15 0.67 6.04 -9.59
CA ILE A 15 -0.55 6.74 -10.00
C ILE A 15 -1.68 6.48 -8.99
N GLU A 16 -1.86 5.23 -8.56
CA GLU A 16 -2.88 4.88 -7.59
C GLU A 16 -2.58 5.46 -6.22
N GLY A 17 -1.32 5.42 -5.79
CA GLY A 17 -0.86 6.08 -4.57
C GLY A 17 -1.18 7.59 -4.57
N MET A 18 -1.05 8.26 -5.71
CA MET A 18 -1.42 9.68 -5.84
C MET A 18 -2.93 9.90 -5.70
N LYS A 19 -3.76 8.99 -6.22
CA LYS A 19 -5.22 9.06 -6.05
C LYS A 19 -5.61 8.83 -4.59
N GLN A 20 -5.02 7.83 -3.94
CA GLN A 20 -5.26 7.55 -2.52
C GLN A 20 -4.82 8.69 -1.62
N LEU A 21 -3.68 9.32 -1.89
CA LEU A 21 -3.20 10.49 -1.14
C LEU A 21 -4.25 11.62 -1.12
N LYS A 22 -4.98 11.80 -2.23
CA LYS A 22 -6.08 12.77 -2.32
C LYS A 22 -7.31 12.34 -1.49
N LEU A 23 -7.61 11.04 -1.42
CA LEU A 23 -8.73 10.51 -0.64
C LEU A 23 -8.54 10.68 0.87
N TYR A 24 -7.29 10.63 1.34
CA TYR A 24 -6.99 10.77 2.76
C TYR A 24 -6.90 12.22 3.25
N TYR A 25 -6.97 13.22 2.37
CA TYR A 25 -7.01 14.64 2.77
C TYR A 25 -8.24 14.94 3.65
N PRO A 26 -8.10 15.69 4.77
CA PRO A 26 -6.94 16.46 5.20
C PRO A 26 -5.91 15.70 6.06
N LYS A 27 -6.16 14.43 6.37
CA LYS A 27 -5.19 13.62 7.12
C LYS A 27 -3.95 13.44 6.24
N ARG A 28 -2.78 13.82 6.78
CA ARG A 28 -1.51 13.65 6.08
C ARG A 28 -1.06 12.21 6.27
N ILE A 29 -0.99 11.48 5.16
CA ILE A 29 -0.38 10.15 5.05
C ILE A 29 0.83 10.25 4.13
N ALA A 30 1.86 9.43 4.34
CA ALA A 30 3.00 9.42 3.44
C ALA A 30 2.60 8.82 2.08
N PHE A 31 3.13 9.40 1.01
CA PHE A 31 2.84 8.93 -0.35
C PHE A 31 3.16 7.44 -0.54
N PHE A 32 4.27 6.96 0.03
CA PHE A 32 4.67 5.56 -0.10
C PHE A 32 3.72 4.60 0.63
N ASP A 33 3.07 5.02 1.72
CA ASP A 33 2.07 4.18 2.38
C ASP A 33 0.86 4.00 1.47
N CYS A 34 0.43 5.05 0.78
CA CYS A 34 -0.60 4.95 -0.26
C CYS A 34 -0.20 3.99 -1.40
N VAL A 35 1.05 4.03 -1.84
CA VAL A 35 1.58 3.10 -2.86
C VAL A 35 1.55 1.66 -2.36
N TYR A 36 1.98 1.42 -1.11
CA TYR A 36 1.98 0.07 -0.53
C TYR A 36 0.57 -0.45 -0.29
N MET A 37 -0.36 0.39 0.17
CA MET A 37 -1.76 -0.01 0.32
C MET A 37 -2.37 -0.40 -1.03
N ALA A 38 -2.13 0.36 -2.11
CA ALA A 38 -2.57 0.01 -3.45
C ALA A 38 -1.98 -1.33 -3.94
N LEU A 39 -0.69 -1.56 -3.70
CA LEU A 39 -0.03 -2.83 -4.02
C LEU A 39 -0.63 -4.00 -3.23
N MET A 40 -0.87 -3.82 -1.93
CA MET A 40 -1.45 -4.85 -1.07
C MET A 40 -2.87 -5.21 -1.51
N GLU A 41 -3.69 -4.23 -1.89
CA GLU A 41 -5.04 -4.46 -2.41
C GLU A 41 -5.02 -5.29 -3.70
N GLU A 42 -4.16 -4.93 -4.65
CA GLU A 42 -4.04 -5.65 -5.93
C GLU A 42 -3.58 -7.10 -5.72
N LEU A 43 -2.61 -7.31 -4.83
CA LEU A 43 -2.07 -8.64 -4.53
C LEU A 43 -2.95 -9.45 -3.56
N GLY A 44 -4.04 -8.86 -3.05
CA GLY A 44 -4.92 -9.50 -2.06
C GLY A 44 -4.24 -9.76 -0.71
N ILE A 45 -3.18 -8.99 -0.38
CA ILE A 45 -2.46 -9.08 0.89
C ILE A 45 -3.30 -8.34 1.95
N LYS A 46 -3.67 -9.04 3.02
CA LYS A 46 -4.59 -8.53 4.05
C LYS A 46 -3.92 -8.16 5.37
N GLU A 47 -2.65 -8.51 5.56
CA GLU A 47 -1.94 -8.28 6.81
C GLU A 47 -0.56 -7.67 6.54
N ILE A 48 -0.16 -6.71 7.38
CA ILE A 48 1.17 -6.09 7.34
C ILE A 48 1.77 -6.01 8.74
N ALA A 49 3.04 -6.41 8.84
CA ALA A 49 3.87 -6.17 10.02
C ALA A 49 4.53 -4.80 9.90
N SER A 50 3.91 -3.78 10.51
CA SER A 50 4.39 -2.41 10.51
C SER A 50 4.07 -1.77 11.86
N PHE A 51 4.88 -0.81 12.29
CA PHE A 51 4.57 0.06 13.43
C PHE A 51 3.89 1.36 13.01
N ASP A 52 3.71 1.56 11.71
CA ASP A 52 3.08 2.75 11.15
C ASP A 52 1.56 2.61 11.23
N GLU A 53 0.94 3.48 12.04
CA GLU A 53 -0.51 3.50 12.26
C GLU A 53 -1.30 4.00 11.05
N ASP A 54 -0.65 4.61 10.06
CA ASP A 54 -1.35 5.08 8.86
C ASP A 54 -1.94 3.94 8.01
N PHE A 55 -1.42 2.70 8.15
CA PHE A 55 -2.02 1.52 7.52
C PHE A 55 -3.42 1.18 8.07
N ASP A 56 -3.76 1.63 9.29
CA ASP A 56 -5.10 1.39 9.87
C ASP A 56 -6.20 2.21 9.16
N LEU A 57 -5.82 3.14 8.28
CA LEU A 57 -6.75 3.91 7.45
C LEU A 57 -7.38 3.07 6.34
N ASN A 58 -6.76 1.96 5.95
CA ASN A 58 -7.32 1.03 4.99
C ASN A 58 -7.97 -0.16 5.72
N LYS A 59 -9.31 -0.22 5.71
CA LYS A 59 -10.08 -1.27 6.39
C LYS A 59 -9.86 -2.69 5.85
N ASN A 60 -9.30 -2.81 4.64
CA ASN A 60 -8.99 -4.10 4.02
C ASN A 60 -7.63 -4.66 4.47
N ILE A 61 -6.82 -3.83 5.15
CA ILE A 61 -5.48 -4.15 5.61
C ILE A 61 -5.49 -4.16 7.15
N LYS A 62 -4.99 -5.25 7.74
CA LYS A 62 -4.85 -5.40 9.17
C LYS A 62 -3.38 -5.29 9.55
N ARG A 63 -3.04 -4.29 10.36
CA ARG A 63 -1.72 -4.21 10.98
C ARG A 63 -1.62 -5.22 12.14
N ILE A 64 -0.50 -5.93 12.21
CA ILE A 64 -0.28 -6.99 13.22
C ILE A 64 0.79 -6.67 14.27
N PHE A 65 1.33 -5.45 14.28
CA PHE A 65 2.27 -4.91 15.27
C PHE A 65 1.90 -3.48 15.65
#